data_AF-A0A2N0TUH2-F1
#
_entry.id   AF-A0A2N0TUH2-F1
#
_cell.length_a   1.000
_cell.length_b   1.000
_cell.length_c   1.000
_cell.angle_alpha   90.00
_cell.angle_beta   90.00
_cell.angle_gamma   90.00
#
_symmetry.space_group_name_H-M   'P 1'
#
loop_
_entity.id
_entity.type
_entity.pdbx_description
1 polymer ?
#
loop_
_entity_poly.entity_id
_entity_poly.type
_entity_poly.pdbx_seq_one_letter_code
_entity_poly.pdbx_strand_id
1 'polypeptide(L)'
;MNNETFGITFQYAICKEYNLSNQIAPKRISEDILLKIEESGIIKELFKKATPVEFLTYSKKYTSEFVKKCPHNFLLSDGQTFSIRTFGKKNKKFAPKVVGQAGDITFNHFFGDLAGETIDRENFKAFCLSKVHEILPILIDYALISDETAWIYVDGNENLTFKMIPREDLPELTFERKDFSFTKDTVAAWNETTTAKYKGKTIIEFQLHSNRSGYKIRLDRENFPSLLMVEKILNNAVIGDSAELAICENFLLDPGVDNDRLKNNSNSVVVRLFKKHYKTNEEKFFPYKPVKYGGTAARVRGGNSKSGIDFILEAGKSLSLKTNKNKNAKVCPPEVGQPSPKTFDYYFSAKGWYEGNMDGIKFREIVLDRVILADLLSEYLKHLNECDYLLWSVYNEGSNINSQLVEKKFFKDWYFSPKELEYSNNFQDKNSVTIRYGKISLGEFQIHSARNSLKFRFHFGNLVSIIDPERK
;
A
#
# COMPACT_ATOMS: atom_id res chain seq x y z
N MET A 1 -20.80 -26.65 3.11
CA MET A 1 -20.79 -25.27 2.58
C MET A 1 -19.58 -25.04 1.68
N ASN A 2 -19.79 -24.92 0.36
CA ASN A 2 -18.76 -24.45 -0.57
C ASN A 2 -18.48 -22.96 -0.31
N ASN A 3 -17.21 -22.56 -0.28
CA ASN A 3 -16.82 -21.17 -0.02
C ASN A 3 -17.32 -20.19 -1.07
N GLU A 4 -17.38 -20.64 -2.33
CA GLU A 4 -17.81 -19.81 -3.44
C GLU A 4 -19.31 -19.49 -3.32
N THR A 5 -20.13 -20.52 -3.10
CA THR A 5 -21.57 -20.38 -2.85
C THR A 5 -21.84 -19.51 -1.63
N PHE A 6 -21.05 -19.69 -0.55
CA PHE A 6 -21.15 -18.85 0.64
C PHE A 6 -20.88 -17.37 0.32
N GLY A 7 -19.76 -17.08 -0.35
CA GLY A 7 -19.39 -15.71 -0.71
C GLY A 7 -20.37 -15.03 -1.66
N ILE A 8 -20.99 -15.78 -2.58
CA ILE A 8 -21.98 -15.24 -3.51
C ILE A 8 -23.32 -15.02 -2.82
N THR A 9 -23.76 -15.97 -1.99
CA THR A 9 -24.98 -15.84 -1.21
C THR A 9 -24.88 -14.65 -0.25
N PHE A 10 -23.71 -14.43 0.36
CA PHE A 10 -23.49 -13.26 1.23
C PHE A 10 -23.56 -11.94 0.47
N GLN A 11 -22.96 -11.86 -0.72
CA GLN A 11 -23.11 -10.67 -1.57
C GLN A 11 -24.57 -10.42 -1.95
N TYR A 12 -25.30 -11.48 -2.28
CA TYR A 12 -26.72 -11.39 -2.60
C TYR A 12 -27.54 -10.89 -1.41
N ALA A 13 -27.30 -11.42 -0.21
CA ALA A 13 -27.97 -10.99 1.01
C ALA A 13 -27.77 -9.48 1.28
N ILE A 14 -26.54 -8.96 1.08
CA ILE A 14 -26.26 -7.52 1.16
C ILE A 14 -27.07 -6.74 0.10
N CYS A 15 -27.09 -7.22 -1.14
CA CYS A 15 -27.87 -6.57 -2.20
C CYS A 15 -29.36 -6.54 -1.88
N LYS A 16 -29.89 -7.62 -1.29
CA LYS A 16 -31.30 -7.72 -0.87
C LYS A 16 -31.62 -6.73 0.26
N GLU A 17 -30.79 -6.66 1.30
CA GLU A 17 -30.98 -5.75 2.46
C GLU A 17 -31.00 -4.28 2.03
N TYR A 18 -30.13 -3.89 1.09
CA TYR A 18 -29.99 -2.49 0.64
C TYR A 18 -30.63 -2.20 -0.71
N ASN A 19 -31.47 -3.10 -1.23
CA ASN A 19 -32.16 -2.97 -2.51
C ASN A 19 -31.24 -2.61 -3.71
N LEU A 20 -30.06 -3.24 -3.77
CA LEU A 20 -29.07 -3.00 -4.82
C LEU A 20 -29.31 -3.92 -6.03
N SER A 21 -29.29 -3.32 -7.22
CA SER A 21 -29.29 -4.07 -8.47
C SER A 21 -28.04 -4.95 -8.57
N ASN A 22 -28.25 -6.23 -8.90
CA ASN A 22 -27.17 -7.20 -9.00
C ASN A 22 -27.42 -8.20 -10.13
N GLN A 23 -26.35 -8.82 -10.61
CA GLN A 23 -26.38 -9.82 -11.69
C GLN A 23 -26.09 -11.23 -11.16
N ILE A 24 -26.43 -11.51 -9.89
CA ILE A 24 -26.19 -12.82 -9.29
C ILE A 24 -27.28 -13.78 -9.78
N ALA A 25 -26.88 -14.84 -10.48
CA ALA A 25 -27.81 -15.86 -10.94
C ALA A 25 -28.43 -16.62 -9.74
N PRO A 26 -29.77 -16.80 -9.67
CA PRO A 26 -30.44 -17.44 -8.55
C PRO A 26 -29.89 -18.84 -8.20
N LYS A 27 -29.53 -19.63 -9.21
CA LYS A 27 -28.93 -20.97 -9.02
C LYS A 27 -27.59 -21.00 -8.25
N ARG A 28 -26.95 -19.85 -8.03
CA ARG A 28 -25.69 -19.73 -7.26
C ARG A 28 -25.93 -19.37 -5.80
N ILE A 29 -27.18 -19.10 -5.44
CA ILE A 29 -27.63 -18.75 -4.09
C ILE A 29 -28.04 -20.03 -3.38
N SER A 30 -27.68 -20.15 -2.11
CA SER A 30 -28.15 -21.23 -1.25
C SER A 30 -29.12 -20.66 -0.23
N GLU A 31 -30.38 -21.09 -0.27
CA GLU A 31 -31.43 -20.60 0.64
C GLU A 31 -31.07 -20.80 2.11
N ASP A 32 -30.55 -21.98 2.48
CA ASP A 32 -30.10 -22.25 3.86
C ASP A 32 -29.02 -21.27 4.35
N ILE A 33 -28.11 -20.87 3.46
CA ILE A 33 -27.05 -19.91 3.79
C ILE A 33 -27.64 -18.51 3.87
N LEU A 34 -28.56 -18.16 2.98
CA LEU A 34 -29.22 -16.86 2.96
C LEU A 34 -30.00 -16.62 4.26
N LEU A 35 -30.84 -17.57 4.66
CA LEU A 35 -31.57 -17.53 5.93
C LEU A 35 -30.63 -17.33 7.11
N LYS A 36 -29.55 -18.11 7.18
CA LYS A 36 -28.55 -17.98 8.25
C LYS A 36 -27.88 -16.59 8.30
N ILE A 37 -27.66 -15.96 7.15
CA ILE A 37 -27.10 -14.60 7.09
C ILE A 37 -28.12 -13.58 7.57
N GLU A 38 -29.37 -13.68 7.10
CA GLU A 38 -30.46 -12.77 7.46
C GLU A 38 -30.76 -12.82 8.95
N GLU A 39 -30.87 -14.02 9.54
CA GLU A 39 -31.14 -14.23 10.96
C GLU A 39 -29.99 -13.74 11.87
N SER A 40 -28.74 -13.73 11.37
CA SER A 40 -27.59 -13.34 12.19
C SER A 40 -27.49 -11.84 12.48
N GLY A 41 -28.18 -10.99 11.72
CA GLY A 41 -28.04 -9.52 11.82
C GLY A 41 -26.68 -8.96 11.39
N ILE A 42 -25.75 -9.80 10.92
CA ILE A 42 -24.36 -9.42 10.61
C ILE A 42 -24.25 -8.31 9.55
N ILE A 43 -25.19 -8.23 8.61
CA ILE A 43 -25.17 -7.22 7.54
C ILE A 43 -25.34 -5.82 8.13
N LYS A 44 -26.24 -5.66 9.11
CA LYS A 44 -26.46 -4.38 9.79
C LYS A 44 -25.22 -3.97 10.58
N GLU A 45 -24.57 -4.93 11.23
CA GLU A 45 -23.31 -4.72 11.95
C GLU A 45 -22.16 -4.29 11.03
N LEU A 46 -22.02 -4.94 9.86
CA LEU A 46 -20.98 -4.64 8.88
C LEU A 46 -21.05 -3.20 8.36
N PHE A 47 -22.25 -2.65 8.22
CA PHE A 47 -22.50 -1.38 7.54
C PHE A 47 -23.02 -0.28 8.48
N LYS A 48 -22.70 -0.36 9.78
CA LYS A 48 -23.03 0.68 10.76
C LYS A 48 -22.47 2.06 10.41
N LYS A 49 -21.29 2.12 9.80
CA LYS A 49 -20.58 3.37 9.49
C LYS A 49 -20.93 3.96 8.13
N ALA A 50 -21.02 3.11 7.11
CA ALA A 50 -21.31 3.49 5.74
C ALA A 50 -22.08 2.36 5.06
N THR A 51 -23.11 2.71 4.29
CA THR A 51 -24.00 1.74 3.65
C THR A 51 -23.53 1.43 2.24
N PRO A 52 -23.71 0.21 1.73
CA PRO A 52 -23.39 -0.10 0.34
C PRO A 52 -24.39 0.59 -0.59
N VAL A 53 -23.87 1.28 -1.61
CA VAL A 53 -24.68 2.03 -2.59
C VAL A 53 -24.58 1.46 -4.00
N GLU A 54 -23.58 0.61 -4.27
CA GLU A 54 -23.42 -0.03 -5.57
C GLU A 54 -22.80 -1.42 -5.44
N PHE A 55 -23.30 -2.39 -6.20
CA PHE A 55 -22.71 -3.72 -6.35
C PHE A 55 -21.71 -3.76 -7.51
N LEU A 56 -20.45 -4.07 -7.20
CA LEU A 56 -19.34 -3.94 -8.14
C LEU A 56 -18.82 -5.27 -8.71
N THR A 57 -19.13 -6.43 -8.12
CA THR A 57 -18.47 -7.71 -8.44
C THR A 57 -18.46 -8.10 -9.92
N TYR A 58 -19.52 -7.77 -10.67
CA TYR A 58 -19.61 -8.04 -12.12
C TYR A 58 -19.47 -6.78 -12.98
N SER A 59 -19.21 -5.63 -12.37
CA SER A 59 -19.01 -4.38 -13.08
C SER A 59 -17.67 -4.35 -13.83
N LYS A 60 -17.58 -3.46 -14.83
CA LYS A 60 -16.32 -3.07 -15.49
C LYS A 60 -15.62 -1.90 -14.80
N LYS A 61 -16.18 -1.36 -13.72
CA LYS A 61 -15.49 -0.34 -12.92
C LYS A 61 -14.24 -0.94 -12.28
N TYR A 62 -13.17 -0.14 -12.21
CA TYR A 62 -11.88 -0.56 -11.64
C TYR A 62 -11.27 -1.78 -12.35
N THR A 63 -11.57 -1.97 -13.64
CA THR A 63 -10.98 -3.00 -14.50
C THR A 63 -9.98 -2.39 -15.46
N SER A 64 -9.11 -3.24 -16.01
CA SER A 64 -8.16 -2.91 -17.08
C SER A 64 -7.96 -4.14 -17.98
N GLU A 65 -7.13 -4.03 -19.01
CA GLU A 65 -6.74 -5.17 -19.84
C GLU A 65 -6.12 -6.33 -19.01
N PHE A 66 -5.48 -5.99 -17.89
CA PHE A 66 -4.84 -6.95 -16.96
C PHE A 66 -5.76 -7.36 -15.81
N VAL A 67 -6.72 -6.51 -15.43
CA VAL A 67 -7.68 -6.74 -14.35
C VAL A 67 -9.07 -6.99 -14.93
N LYS A 68 -9.33 -8.23 -15.39
CA LYS A 68 -10.56 -8.55 -16.15
C LYS A 68 -11.87 -8.54 -15.33
N LYS A 69 -11.77 -8.61 -14.00
CA LYS A 69 -12.90 -8.64 -13.07
C LYS A 69 -12.70 -7.57 -12.00
N CYS A 70 -13.78 -6.90 -11.61
CA CYS A 70 -13.71 -5.89 -10.57
C CYS A 70 -13.11 -6.48 -9.27
N PRO A 71 -12.05 -5.88 -8.73
CA PRO A 71 -11.41 -6.36 -7.50
C PRO A 71 -12.31 -6.19 -6.27
N HIS A 72 -13.19 -5.19 -6.29
CA HIS A 72 -14.08 -4.83 -5.19
C HIS A 72 -15.40 -5.62 -5.24
N ASN A 73 -16.16 -5.62 -4.15
CA ASN A 73 -17.51 -6.18 -4.14
C ASN A 73 -18.59 -5.09 -4.11
N PHE A 74 -18.36 -4.00 -3.38
CA PHE A 74 -19.32 -2.90 -3.23
C PHE A 74 -18.62 -1.54 -3.20
N LEU A 75 -19.36 -0.49 -3.59
CA LEU A 75 -19.05 0.91 -3.26
C LEU A 75 -19.91 1.32 -2.07
N LEU A 76 -19.34 2.05 -1.11
CA LEU A 76 -20.03 2.56 0.06
C LEU A 76 -20.46 4.02 -0.12
N SER A 77 -21.39 4.49 0.72
CA SER A 77 -21.99 5.83 0.67
C SER A 77 -20.98 6.97 0.88
N ASP A 78 -19.86 6.69 1.52
CA ASP A 78 -18.74 7.62 1.72
C ASP A 78 -17.71 7.59 0.56
N GLY A 79 -17.97 6.79 -0.47
CA GLY A 79 -17.11 6.63 -1.64
C GLY A 79 -16.00 5.57 -1.47
N GLN A 80 -15.92 4.89 -0.33
CA GLN A 80 -14.93 3.83 -0.11
C GLN A 80 -15.32 2.53 -0.83
N THR A 81 -14.31 1.77 -1.25
CA THR A 81 -14.49 0.44 -1.82
C THR A 81 -14.48 -0.63 -0.72
N PHE A 82 -15.37 -1.61 -0.86
CA PHE A 82 -15.55 -2.67 0.13
C PHE A 82 -15.46 -4.06 -0.52
N SER A 83 -14.75 -4.97 0.14
CA SER A 83 -14.71 -6.38 -0.26
C SER A 83 -15.07 -7.33 0.86
N ILE A 84 -15.63 -8.47 0.46
CA ILE A 84 -15.90 -9.56 1.38
C ILE A 84 -14.98 -10.75 1.08
N ARG A 85 -14.57 -11.41 2.16
CA ARG A 85 -13.84 -12.67 2.16
C ARG A 85 -14.55 -13.61 3.12
N THR A 86 -15.25 -14.60 2.57
CA THR A 86 -16.00 -15.57 3.35
C THR A 86 -15.20 -16.84 3.58
N PHE A 87 -15.36 -17.46 4.74
CA PHE A 87 -14.68 -18.70 5.10
C PHE A 87 -15.57 -19.66 5.89
N GLY A 88 -15.97 -20.75 5.23
CA GLY A 88 -16.62 -21.89 5.89
C GLY A 88 -15.66 -22.69 6.79
N LYS A 89 -16.19 -23.60 7.63
CA LYS A 89 -15.41 -24.41 8.59
C LYS A 89 -14.23 -25.18 7.98
N LYS A 90 -14.39 -25.80 6.81
CA LYS A 90 -13.37 -26.64 6.16
C LYS A 90 -12.44 -25.88 5.22
N ASN A 91 -12.69 -24.59 4.96
CA ASN A 91 -11.96 -23.84 3.93
C ASN A 91 -10.73 -23.16 4.53
N LYS A 92 -9.56 -23.69 4.19
CA LYS A 92 -8.26 -23.22 4.68
C LYS A 92 -7.51 -22.29 3.73
N LYS A 93 -7.95 -22.14 2.47
CA LYS A 93 -7.19 -21.39 1.45
C LYS A 93 -8.08 -20.49 0.61
N PHE A 94 -7.56 -19.35 0.18
CA PHE A 94 -8.26 -18.42 -0.73
C PHE A 94 -7.30 -17.78 -1.73
N ALA A 95 -7.81 -17.39 -2.90
CA ALA A 95 -7.02 -16.74 -3.95
C ALA A 95 -7.45 -15.27 -4.07
N PRO A 96 -6.52 -14.30 -4.08
CA PRO A 96 -6.82 -12.93 -4.47
C PRO A 96 -7.46 -12.88 -5.87
N LYS A 97 -8.51 -12.06 -6.05
CA LYS A 97 -9.31 -12.06 -7.28
C LYS A 97 -8.52 -11.77 -8.56
N VAL A 98 -7.52 -10.90 -8.47
CA VAL A 98 -6.75 -10.40 -9.62
C VAL A 98 -5.56 -11.31 -9.91
N VAL A 99 -4.70 -11.50 -8.91
CA VAL A 99 -3.38 -12.15 -9.09
C VAL A 99 -3.35 -13.62 -8.67
N GLY A 100 -4.35 -14.10 -7.92
CA GLY A 100 -4.36 -15.46 -7.36
C GLY A 100 -4.79 -16.54 -8.35
N GLN A 101 -5.43 -16.19 -9.47
CA GLN A 101 -5.83 -17.10 -10.54
C GLN A 101 -5.63 -16.42 -11.90
N ALA A 102 -4.41 -15.99 -12.17
CA ALA A 102 -4.04 -15.21 -13.35
C ALA A 102 -3.60 -16.10 -14.52
N GLY A 103 -3.98 -15.69 -15.74
CA GLY A 103 -3.35 -16.20 -16.98
C GLY A 103 -2.03 -15.49 -17.28
N ASP A 104 -1.31 -15.92 -18.32
CA ASP A 104 0.06 -15.48 -18.60
C ASP A 104 0.25 -13.96 -18.68
N ILE A 105 -0.64 -13.28 -19.42
CA ILE A 105 -0.61 -11.82 -19.59
C ILE A 105 -0.78 -11.10 -18.24
N THR A 106 -1.82 -11.46 -17.47
CA THR A 106 -2.09 -10.87 -16.16
C THR A 106 -0.96 -11.18 -15.17
N PHE A 107 -0.42 -12.40 -15.20
CA PHE A 107 0.63 -12.81 -14.28
C PHE A 107 1.91 -12.02 -14.52
N ASN A 108 2.37 -11.94 -15.77
CA ASN A 108 3.56 -11.16 -16.14
C ASN A 108 3.39 -9.66 -15.88
N HIS A 109 2.18 -9.13 -16.04
CA HIS A 109 1.93 -7.73 -15.70
C HIS A 109 2.18 -7.40 -14.22
N PHE A 110 1.84 -8.32 -13.31
CA PHE A 110 1.95 -8.07 -11.87
C PHE A 110 3.23 -8.62 -11.22
N PHE A 111 3.83 -9.65 -11.81
CA PHE A 111 4.99 -10.34 -11.25
C PHE A 111 6.21 -10.35 -12.17
N GLY A 112 6.07 -9.97 -13.44
CA GLY A 112 7.14 -10.08 -14.45
C GLY A 112 8.37 -9.26 -14.11
N ASP A 113 8.21 -8.09 -13.49
CA ASP A 113 9.35 -7.25 -13.05
C ASP A 113 10.21 -7.93 -11.96
N LEU A 114 9.70 -8.97 -11.30
CA LEU A 114 10.47 -9.77 -10.33
C LEU A 114 11.36 -10.81 -11.03
N ALA A 115 11.14 -11.07 -12.32
CA ALA A 115 11.89 -11.99 -13.15
C ALA A 115 12.78 -11.22 -14.13
N GLY A 116 13.92 -11.81 -14.52
CA GLY A 116 14.77 -11.28 -15.59
C GLY A 116 14.25 -11.60 -17.00
N GLU A 117 13.15 -12.34 -17.10
CA GLU A 117 12.56 -12.89 -18.31
C GLU A 117 11.04 -13.02 -18.18
N THR A 118 10.35 -13.27 -19.29
CA THR A 118 8.91 -13.55 -19.29
C THR A 118 8.63 -14.86 -18.55
N ILE A 119 7.68 -14.82 -17.64
CA ILE A 119 7.25 -15.98 -16.85
C ILE A 119 6.28 -16.80 -17.68
N ASP A 120 6.57 -18.09 -17.83
CA ASP A 120 5.75 -19.07 -18.51
C ASP A 120 5.64 -20.37 -17.69
N ARG A 121 5.08 -21.42 -18.29
CA ARG A 121 4.87 -22.69 -17.61
C ARG A 121 6.17 -23.45 -17.31
N GLU A 122 7.24 -23.19 -18.06
CA GLU A 122 8.54 -23.86 -17.90
C GLU A 122 9.29 -23.26 -16.71
N ASN A 123 9.32 -21.93 -16.59
CA ASN A 123 10.06 -21.24 -15.53
C ASN A 123 9.23 -20.90 -14.27
N PHE A 124 7.90 -20.96 -14.31
CA PHE A 124 7.02 -20.58 -13.18
C PHE A 124 7.38 -21.24 -11.85
N LYS A 125 7.73 -22.54 -11.86
CA LYS A 125 8.10 -23.27 -10.64
C LYS A 125 9.39 -22.71 -10.04
N ALA A 126 10.42 -22.52 -10.86
CA ALA A 126 11.70 -21.95 -10.44
C ALA A 126 11.52 -20.50 -9.94
N PHE A 127 10.70 -19.72 -10.63
CA PHE A 127 10.32 -18.37 -10.23
C PHE A 127 9.68 -18.36 -8.83
N CYS A 128 8.66 -19.18 -8.58
CA CYS A 128 7.99 -19.21 -7.29
C CYS A 128 8.92 -19.64 -6.14
N LEU A 129 9.78 -20.65 -6.37
CA LEU A 129 10.73 -21.15 -5.38
C LEU A 129 11.78 -20.12 -4.99
N SER A 130 12.23 -19.28 -5.93
CA SER A 130 13.24 -18.26 -5.71
C SER A 130 12.65 -16.93 -5.20
N LYS A 131 11.48 -16.53 -5.73
CA LYS A 131 10.89 -15.20 -5.54
C LYS A 131 9.71 -15.13 -4.57
N VAL A 132 9.40 -16.20 -3.82
CA VAL A 132 8.27 -16.22 -2.86
C VAL A 132 8.20 -15.00 -1.93
N HIS A 133 9.35 -14.52 -1.47
CA HIS A 133 9.48 -13.38 -0.56
C HIS A 133 9.10 -12.03 -1.19
N GLU A 134 9.21 -11.91 -2.52
CA GLU A 134 8.80 -10.74 -3.31
C GLU A 134 7.36 -10.90 -3.85
N ILE A 135 6.93 -12.14 -4.11
CA ILE A 135 5.56 -12.46 -4.56
C ILE A 135 4.53 -12.24 -3.44
N LEU A 136 4.85 -12.62 -2.20
CA LEU A 136 3.91 -12.61 -1.08
C LEU A 136 3.35 -11.21 -0.75
N PRO A 137 4.15 -10.13 -0.65
CA PRO A 137 3.62 -8.78 -0.43
C PRO A 137 2.58 -8.37 -1.47
N ILE A 138 2.86 -8.62 -2.76
CA ILE A 138 1.94 -8.31 -3.85
C ILE A 138 0.62 -9.08 -3.68
N LEU A 139 0.68 -10.39 -3.37
CA LEU A 139 -0.52 -11.19 -3.13
C LEU A 139 -1.36 -10.67 -1.97
N ILE A 140 -0.75 -10.26 -0.87
CA ILE A 140 -1.46 -9.73 0.31
C ILE A 140 -2.11 -8.39 -0.04
N ASP A 141 -1.40 -7.53 -0.75
CA ASP A 141 -1.92 -6.26 -1.25
C ASP A 141 -3.20 -6.43 -2.09
N TYR A 142 -3.22 -7.43 -2.96
CA TYR A 142 -4.38 -7.77 -3.78
C TYR A 142 -5.46 -8.57 -3.02
N ALA A 143 -5.09 -9.29 -1.97
CA ALA A 143 -6.05 -9.95 -1.09
C ALA A 143 -6.97 -8.93 -0.41
N LEU A 144 -6.39 -7.77 -0.06
CA LEU A 144 -6.99 -6.68 0.71
C LEU A 144 -7.03 -5.36 -0.09
N ILE A 145 -7.30 -5.46 -1.39
CA ILE A 145 -7.24 -4.35 -2.34
C ILE A 145 -8.29 -3.24 -2.11
N SER A 146 -9.37 -3.55 -1.43
CA SER A 146 -10.42 -2.57 -1.13
C SER A 146 -10.05 -1.76 0.12
N ASP A 147 -10.56 -0.55 0.22
CA ASP A 147 -10.35 0.33 1.38
C ASP A 147 -10.77 -0.36 2.67
N GLU A 148 -11.89 -1.08 2.61
CA GLU A 148 -12.39 -1.93 3.69
C GLU A 148 -12.53 -3.39 3.23
N THR A 149 -12.07 -4.33 4.06
CA THR A 149 -12.26 -5.76 3.82
C THR A 149 -12.91 -6.45 5.02
N ALA A 150 -14.08 -7.04 4.80
CA ALA A 150 -14.74 -7.87 5.79
C ALA A 150 -14.31 -9.33 5.67
N TRP A 151 -13.66 -9.82 6.72
CA TRP A 151 -13.23 -11.20 6.88
C TRP A 151 -14.30 -11.99 7.61
N ILE A 152 -15.22 -12.60 6.88
CA ILE A 152 -16.41 -13.28 7.40
C ILE A 152 -16.13 -14.76 7.58
N TYR A 153 -16.43 -15.31 8.75
CA TYR A 153 -16.21 -16.72 9.05
C TYR A 153 -17.25 -17.30 10.00
N VAL A 154 -17.31 -18.63 10.01
CA VAL A 154 -18.05 -19.39 11.02
C VAL A 154 -17.11 -19.72 12.16
N ASP A 155 -17.47 -19.36 13.39
CA ASP A 155 -16.68 -19.61 14.60
C ASP A 155 -16.85 -21.04 15.14
N GLY A 156 -16.24 -21.32 16.30
CA GLY A 156 -16.31 -22.63 16.96
C GLY A 156 -17.73 -23.02 17.42
N ASN A 157 -18.58 -22.02 17.71
CA ASN A 157 -19.96 -22.18 18.17
C ASN A 157 -20.96 -22.16 17.00
N GLU A 158 -20.47 -22.27 15.77
CA GLU A 158 -21.26 -22.20 14.53
C GLU A 158 -21.90 -20.85 14.23
N ASN A 159 -21.53 -19.80 14.95
CA ASN A 159 -22.03 -18.45 14.71
C ASN A 159 -21.30 -17.82 13.52
N LEU A 160 -22.05 -17.02 12.78
CA LEU A 160 -21.52 -16.22 11.69
C LEU A 160 -20.94 -14.94 12.29
N THR A 161 -19.65 -14.70 12.07
CA THR A 161 -18.93 -13.54 12.63
C THR A 161 -17.98 -12.94 11.59
N PHE A 162 -17.40 -11.78 11.90
CA PHE A 162 -16.47 -11.11 11.01
C PHE A 162 -15.37 -10.36 11.76
N LYS A 163 -14.27 -10.09 11.03
CA LYS A 163 -13.27 -9.09 11.38
C LYS A 163 -13.17 -8.08 10.25
N MET A 164 -13.24 -6.79 10.59
CA MET A 164 -12.91 -5.71 9.66
C MET A 164 -11.40 -5.56 9.56
N ILE A 165 -10.93 -5.37 8.33
CA ILE A 165 -9.53 -5.10 8.03
C ILE A 165 -9.51 -3.87 7.12
N PRO A 166 -9.37 -2.67 7.70
CA PRO A 166 -9.10 -1.45 6.94
C PRO A 166 -7.76 -1.59 6.22
N ARG A 167 -7.70 -1.08 5.00
CA ARG A 167 -6.47 -1.14 4.19
C ARG A 167 -5.36 -0.28 4.79
N GLU A 168 -5.71 0.83 5.43
CA GLU A 168 -4.76 1.75 6.06
C GLU A 168 -4.03 1.14 7.26
N ASP A 169 -4.62 0.13 7.89
CA ASP A 169 -4.02 -0.62 8.99
C ASP A 169 -2.97 -1.63 8.52
N LEU A 170 -2.82 -1.82 7.20
CA LEU A 170 -1.88 -2.80 6.68
C LEU A 170 -0.45 -2.26 6.75
N PRO A 171 0.46 -2.95 7.48
CA PRO A 171 1.85 -2.59 7.47
C PRO A 171 2.47 -2.86 6.09
N GLU A 172 3.53 -2.13 5.75
CA GLU A 172 4.34 -2.46 4.58
C GLU A 172 5.06 -3.80 4.81
N LEU A 173 4.57 -4.86 4.18
CA LEU A 173 5.10 -6.21 4.37
C LEU A 173 6.35 -6.41 3.52
N THR A 174 7.47 -6.72 4.17
CA THR A 174 8.68 -7.24 3.53
C THR A 174 8.88 -8.67 4.03
N PHE A 175 9.58 -9.51 3.28
CA PHE A 175 9.97 -10.84 3.77
C PHE A 175 11.37 -11.18 3.27
N GLU A 176 12.11 -11.99 4.03
CA GLU A 176 13.41 -12.51 3.60
C GLU A 176 13.28 -13.93 3.07
N ARG A 177 13.93 -14.24 1.94
CA ARG A 177 13.87 -15.58 1.32
C ARG A 177 14.26 -16.70 2.29
N LYS A 178 15.24 -16.46 3.17
CA LYS A 178 15.76 -17.46 4.10
C LYS A 178 14.71 -17.97 5.12
N ASP A 179 13.68 -17.17 5.38
CA ASP A 179 12.61 -17.52 6.32
C ASP A 179 11.56 -18.46 5.70
N PHE A 180 11.68 -18.75 4.39
CA PHE A 180 10.77 -19.63 3.68
C PHE A 180 11.35 -21.02 3.49
N SER A 181 10.51 -22.02 3.78
CA SER A 181 10.70 -23.41 3.38
C SER A 181 9.55 -23.87 2.50
N PHE A 182 9.76 -24.98 1.77
CA PHE A 182 8.76 -25.52 0.85
C PHE A 182 8.52 -26.98 1.13
N THR A 183 7.29 -27.45 0.92
CA THR A 183 6.98 -28.89 0.97
C THR A 183 7.63 -29.67 -0.18
N LYS A 184 7.85 -28.98 -1.31
CA LYS A 184 8.60 -29.46 -2.49
C LYS A 184 9.44 -28.27 -2.95
N ASP A 185 10.74 -28.34 -2.69
CA ASP A 185 11.70 -27.23 -2.77
C ASP A 185 12.52 -27.23 -4.07
N THR A 186 12.30 -28.22 -4.95
CA THR A 186 12.89 -28.29 -6.28
C THR A 186 11.82 -28.36 -7.36
N VAL A 187 12.17 -27.92 -8.58
CA VAL A 187 11.28 -27.99 -9.75
C VAL A 187 10.86 -29.43 -10.05
N ALA A 188 11.79 -30.39 -9.91
CA ALA A 188 11.54 -31.81 -10.14
C ALA A 188 10.57 -32.42 -9.12
N ALA A 189 10.69 -32.06 -7.83
CA ALA A 189 9.80 -32.55 -6.78
C ALA A 189 8.39 -31.91 -6.87
N TRP A 190 8.29 -30.69 -7.41
CA TRP A 190 7.03 -29.99 -7.58
C TRP A 190 6.23 -30.58 -8.75
N ASN A 191 5.24 -31.42 -8.44
CA ASN A 191 4.27 -31.90 -9.43
C ASN A 191 3.27 -30.79 -9.87
N GLU A 192 2.05 -30.78 -9.35
CA GLU A 192 1.07 -29.70 -9.59
C GLU A 192 1.14 -28.60 -8.54
N THR A 193 1.44 -28.94 -7.28
CA THR A 193 1.37 -27.99 -6.15
C THR A 193 2.59 -28.09 -5.24
N THR A 194 3.04 -26.95 -4.74
CA THR A 194 3.91 -26.82 -3.57
C THR A 194 3.30 -25.84 -2.59
N THR A 195 3.59 -26.04 -1.31
CA THR A 195 3.23 -25.10 -0.24
C THR A 195 4.50 -24.49 0.30
N ALA A 196 4.56 -23.15 0.36
CA ALA A 196 5.59 -22.46 1.10
C ALA A 196 5.13 -22.19 2.54
N LYS A 197 6.07 -22.37 3.45
CA LYS A 197 5.93 -22.08 4.87
C LYS A 197 6.84 -20.90 5.21
N TYR A 198 6.35 -19.96 6.00
CA TYR A 198 7.14 -18.86 6.56
C TYR A 198 7.33 -19.11 8.05
N LYS A 199 8.58 -19.17 8.51
CA LYS A 199 8.94 -19.52 9.89
C LYS A 199 8.18 -20.77 10.40
N GLY A 200 8.09 -21.79 9.55
CA GLY A 200 7.43 -23.07 9.86
C GLY A 200 5.90 -23.13 9.67
N LYS A 201 5.23 -22.00 9.46
CA LYS A 201 3.77 -21.95 9.25
C LYS A 201 3.41 -21.93 7.77
N THR A 202 2.42 -22.73 7.36
CA THR A 202 1.89 -22.74 5.98
C THR A 202 1.20 -21.43 5.65
N ILE A 203 1.60 -20.75 4.57
CA ILE A 203 1.11 -19.39 4.28
C ILE A 203 0.67 -19.21 2.83
N ILE A 204 1.29 -19.91 1.90
CA ILE A 204 1.06 -19.76 0.48
C ILE A 204 1.14 -21.12 -0.20
N GLU A 205 0.24 -21.35 -1.13
CA GLU A 205 0.27 -22.50 -2.01
C GLU A 205 0.34 -22.02 -3.45
N PHE A 206 1.32 -22.56 -4.16
CA PHE A 206 1.49 -22.35 -5.59
C PHE A 206 1.04 -23.60 -6.32
N GLN A 207 0.22 -23.43 -7.35
CA GLN A 207 -0.33 -24.51 -8.14
C GLN A 207 -0.23 -24.19 -9.64
N LEU A 208 0.38 -25.12 -10.38
CA LEU A 208 0.43 -25.15 -11.83
C LEU A 208 -0.32 -26.40 -12.31
N HIS A 209 -1.42 -26.21 -13.02
CA HIS A 209 -2.23 -27.34 -13.48
C HIS A 209 -1.66 -27.94 -14.76
N SER A 210 -1.68 -29.27 -14.83
CA SER A 210 -1.35 -30.04 -16.03
C SER A 210 -2.30 -29.73 -17.20
N ASN A 211 -3.61 -29.67 -16.93
CA ASN A 211 -4.66 -29.70 -17.97
C ASN A 211 -5.41 -28.36 -18.19
N ARG A 212 -4.92 -27.24 -17.63
CA ARG A 212 -5.52 -25.91 -17.87
C ARG A 212 -4.45 -24.81 -17.88
N SER A 213 -4.71 -23.78 -18.67
CA SER A 213 -3.89 -22.57 -18.70
C SER A 213 -4.09 -21.74 -17.43
N GLY A 214 -3.01 -21.10 -16.98
CA GLY A 214 -3.00 -20.19 -15.84
C GLY A 214 -2.37 -20.73 -14.55
N TYR A 215 -1.97 -19.78 -13.72
CA TYR A 215 -1.31 -19.98 -12.44
C TYR A 215 -2.31 -19.78 -11.32
N LYS A 216 -2.24 -20.64 -10.30
CA LYS A 216 -3.08 -20.51 -9.12
C LYS A 216 -2.22 -20.35 -7.89
N ILE A 217 -2.38 -19.21 -7.22
CA ILE A 217 -1.74 -18.91 -5.95
C ILE A 217 -2.80 -18.66 -4.89
N ARG A 218 -2.70 -19.38 -3.78
CA ARG A 218 -3.65 -19.29 -2.67
C ARG A 218 -2.93 -18.97 -1.37
N LEU A 219 -3.53 -18.11 -0.57
CA LEU A 219 -3.09 -17.79 0.78
C LEU A 219 -3.81 -18.69 1.78
N ASP A 220 -3.10 -19.06 2.84
CA ASP A 220 -3.65 -19.85 3.94
C ASP A 220 -4.45 -18.95 4.90
N ARG A 221 -5.73 -19.24 5.09
CA ARG A 221 -6.64 -18.45 5.93
C ARG A 221 -6.22 -18.43 7.39
N GLU A 222 -5.79 -19.56 7.94
CA GLU A 222 -5.54 -19.70 9.39
C GLU A 222 -4.29 -18.90 9.77
N ASN A 223 -3.25 -18.94 8.94
CA ASN A 223 -2.01 -18.23 9.19
C ASN A 223 -2.00 -16.80 8.63
N PHE A 224 -2.91 -16.43 7.72
CA PHE A 224 -2.96 -15.09 7.14
C PHE A 224 -3.12 -13.96 8.17
N PRO A 225 -4.02 -14.02 9.18
CA PRO A 225 -4.05 -13.01 10.23
C PRO A 225 -2.72 -12.89 10.96
N SER A 226 -2.03 -14.00 11.22
CA SER A 226 -0.71 -13.97 11.83
C SER A 226 0.36 -13.41 10.90
N LEU A 227 0.22 -13.55 9.56
CA LEU A 227 1.07 -12.86 8.56
C LEU A 227 0.92 -11.35 8.63
N LEU A 228 -0.30 -10.86 8.80
CA LEU A 228 -0.56 -9.42 9.02
C LEU A 228 0.01 -8.93 10.35
N MET A 229 0.21 -9.84 11.30
CA MET A 229 0.80 -9.60 12.62
C MET A 229 2.29 -9.99 12.70
N VAL A 230 2.91 -10.46 11.60
CA VAL A 230 4.32 -10.89 11.60
C VAL A 230 5.15 -9.73 12.13
N GLU A 231 6.08 -10.07 13.05
CA GLU A 231 7.09 -9.18 13.61
C GLU A 231 7.39 -8.08 12.61
N LYS A 232 7.01 -6.85 12.97
CA LYS A 232 7.23 -5.67 12.15
C LYS A 232 8.64 -5.75 11.62
N ILE A 233 8.77 -6.16 10.36
CA ILE A 233 10.03 -6.00 9.67
C ILE A 233 10.22 -4.52 9.73
N LEU A 234 11.33 -4.10 10.33
CA LEU A 234 11.73 -2.70 10.26
C LEU A 234 11.56 -2.32 8.80
N ASN A 235 10.63 -1.44 8.52
CA ASN A 235 10.31 -0.90 7.21
C ASN A 235 10.23 0.62 7.42
N ASN A 236 10.10 1.41 6.35
CA ASN A 236 10.14 2.86 6.51
C ASN A 236 8.97 3.38 7.37
N ALA A 237 7.81 2.70 7.35
CA ALA A 237 6.67 3.07 8.18
C ALA A 237 6.91 2.82 9.68
N VAL A 238 7.44 1.65 10.05
CA VAL A 238 7.76 1.28 11.44
C VAL A 238 8.91 2.13 11.97
N ILE A 239 9.91 2.42 11.14
CA ILE A 239 11.00 3.35 11.48
C ILE A 239 10.44 4.77 11.68
N GLY A 240 9.52 5.20 10.82
CA GLY A 240 8.80 6.48 10.93
C GLY A 240 8.04 6.59 12.23
N ASP A 241 7.12 5.66 12.49
CA ASP A 241 6.36 5.60 13.75
C ASP A 241 7.32 5.57 14.97
N SER A 242 8.40 4.80 14.90
CA SER A 242 9.38 4.71 15.99
C SER A 242 10.14 6.03 16.22
N ALA A 243 10.45 6.76 15.16
CA ALA A 243 11.14 8.04 15.24
C ALA A 243 10.19 9.15 15.74
N GLU A 244 8.92 9.15 15.29
CA GLU A 244 7.88 10.05 15.81
C GLU A 244 7.66 9.81 17.31
N LEU A 245 7.53 8.55 17.73
CA LEU A 245 7.36 8.19 19.14
C LEU A 245 8.58 8.59 19.98
N ALA A 246 9.79 8.45 19.44
CA ALA A 246 11.01 8.87 20.12
C ALA A 246 11.03 10.38 20.42
N ILE A 247 10.54 11.21 19.49
CA ILE A 247 10.40 12.66 19.71
C ILE A 247 9.34 12.90 20.79
N CYS A 248 8.17 12.26 20.70
CA CYS A 248 7.13 12.39 21.72
C CYS A 248 7.65 12.05 23.13
N GLU A 249 8.38 10.95 23.28
CA GLU A 249 8.94 10.54 24.56
C GLU A 249 10.07 11.45 25.08
N ASN A 250 10.87 12.06 24.20
CA ASN A 250 11.92 12.98 24.61
C ASN A 250 11.36 14.33 25.11
N PHE A 251 10.28 14.80 24.49
CA PHE A 251 9.65 16.10 24.80
C PHE A 251 8.38 15.98 25.65
N LEU A 252 8.08 14.78 26.17
CA LEU A 252 6.91 14.49 27.00
C LEU A 252 5.58 14.89 26.33
N LEU A 253 5.49 14.68 25.01
CA LEU A 253 4.28 14.95 24.24
C LEU A 253 3.32 13.78 24.32
N ASP A 254 2.03 14.09 24.28
CA ASP A 254 1.00 13.09 24.06
C ASP A 254 1.03 12.62 22.58
N PRO A 255 1.33 11.33 22.30
CA PRO A 255 1.29 10.78 20.93
C PRO A 255 -0.14 10.59 20.40
N GLY A 256 -1.16 10.92 21.20
CA GLY A 256 -2.58 10.94 20.85
C GLY A 256 -3.41 10.12 21.83
N VAL A 257 -4.31 10.77 22.57
CA VAL A 257 -5.22 10.14 23.57
C VAL A 257 -6.08 9.01 22.99
N ASP A 258 -6.45 9.07 21.70
CA ASP A 258 -7.41 8.15 21.06
C ASP A 258 -6.81 7.31 19.91
N ASN A 259 -5.50 7.37 19.70
CA ASN A 259 -4.86 6.67 18.58
C ASN A 259 -3.52 6.06 19.01
N ASP A 260 -3.58 4.79 19.43
CA ASP A 260 -2.38 4.04 19.80
C ASP A 260 -1.47 3.70 18.59
N ARG A 261 -1.65 4.27 17.39
CA ARG A 261 -0.80 4.02 16.20
C ARG A 261 0.66 4.05 16.53
N LEU A 262 1.18 5.09 17.20
CA LEU A 262 2.62 5.16 17.47
C LEU A 262 3.06 4.07 18.45
N LYS A 263 2.31 3.83 19.52
CA LYS A 263 2.63 2.80 20.52
C LYS A 263 2.54 1.40 19.91
N ASN A 264 1.52 1.15 19.11
CA ASN A 264 1.22 -0.12 18.45
C ASN A 264 2.06 -0.35 17.19
N ASN A 265 2.49 0.73 16.53
CA ASN A 265 3.33 0.95 15.33
C ASN A 265 4.83 0.78 15.53
N SER A 266 5.34 1.24 16.66
CA SER A 266 6.78 1.38 16.88
C SER A 266 7.50 0.08 17.24
N ASN A 267 8.81 0.06 17.00
CA ASN A 267 9.74 -0.95 17.50
C ASN A 267 10.54 -0.37 18.67
N SER A 268 10.44 -0.97 19.85
CA SER A 268 11.04 -0.43 21.09
C SER A 268 12.56 -0.29 21.05
N VAL A 269 13.28 -1.17 20.33
CA VAL A 269 14.74 -1.05 20.15
C VAL A 269 15.06 0.19 19.32
N VAL A 270 14.33 0.41 18.23
CA VAL A 270 14.54 1.55 17.34
C VAL A 270 14.10 2.88 17.97
N VAL A 271 13.01 2.88 18.74
CA VAL A 271 12.61 4.04 19.57
C VAL A 271 13.78 4.45 20.49
N ARG A 272 14.38 3.50 21.21
CA ARG A 272 15.53 3.81 22.10
C ARG A 272 16.72 4.41 21.35
N LEU A 273 17.02 3.91 20.14
CA LEU A 273 18.10 4.45 19.31
C LEU A 273 17.80 5.89 18.85
N PHE A 274 16.60 6.14 18.35
CA PHE A 274 16.18 7.50 17.94
C PHE A 274 16.13 8.46 19.12
N LYS A 275 15.62 8.04 20.28
CA LYS A 275 15.61 8.86 21.50
C LYS A 275 17.00 9.34 21.86
N LYS A 276 17.97 8.41 21.91
CA LYS A 276 19.37 8.73 22.17
C LYS A 276 19.90 9.69 21.11
N HIS A 277 19.71 9.39 19.84
CA HIS A 277 20.22 10.21 18.73
C HIS A 277 19.67 11.64 18.76
N TYR A 278 18.36 11.80 18.90
CA TYR A 278 17.69 13.10 18.95
C TYR A 278 18.05 13.89 20.20
N LYS A 279 18.14 13.23 21.36
CA LYS A 279 18.55 13.88 22.61
C LYS A 279 20.00 14.37 22.57
N THR A 280 20.91 13.57 22.02
CA THR A 280 22.33 13.96 21.89
C THR A 280 22.54 15.13 20.93
N ASN A 281 21.63 15.35 19.98
CA ASN A 281 21.75 16.36 18.94
C ASN A 281 20.58 17.37 18.98
N GLU A 282 20.00 17.60 20.18
CA GLU A 282 18.75 18.33 20.34
C GLU A 282 18.81 19.72 19.72
N GLU A 283 19.82 20.51 20.08
CA GLU A 283 20.01 21.89 19.58
C GLU A 283 20.15 21.96 18.05
N LYS A 284 20.71 20.91 17.44
CA LYS A 284 20.91 20.84 15.98
C LYS A 284 19.62 20.51 15.24
N PHE A 285 18.80 19.61 15.79
CA PHE A 285 17.61 19.08 15.11
C PHE A 285 16.31 19.76 15.50
N PHE A 286 16.28 20.43 16.66
CA PHE A 286 15.13 21.12 17.21
C PHE A 286 15.51 22.55 17.59
N PRO A 287 15.72 23.45 16.61
CA PRO A 287 15.98 24.87 16.88
C PRO A 287 14.81 25.54 17.63
N TYR A 288 13.61 24.93 17.56
CA TYR A 288 12.46 25.20 18.41
C TYR A 288 12.00 23.87 19.00
N LYS A 289 11.64 23.85 20.28
CA LYS A 289 11.23 22.59 20.92
C LYS A 289 9.88 22.12 20.40
N PRO A 290 9.69 20.81 20.13
CA PRO A 290 8.36 20.25 19.93
C PRO A 290 7.46 20.48 21.14
N VAL A 291 6.26 21.01 20.91
CA VAL A 291 5.26 21.28 21.97
C VAL A 291 3.96 20.50 21.78
N LYS A 292 3.73 19.95 20.57
CA LYS A 292 2.54 19.14 20.28
C LYS A 292 2.80 18.19 19.13
N TYR A 293 2.30 16.96 19.25
CA TYR A 293 2.24 16.01 18.16
C TYR A 293 1.01 16.27 17.26
N GLY A 294 1.23 16.31 15.95
CA GLY A 294 0.22 16.63 14.93
C GLY A 294 -0.02 15.53 13.89
N GLY A 295 0.74 14.43 13.92
CA GLY A 295 0.72 13.39 12.88
C GLY A 295 -0.61 12.63 12.73
N THR A 296 -1.54 12.76 13.69
CA THR A 296 -2.89 12.16 13.66
C THR A 296 -3.99 13.17 13.31
N ALA A 297 -3.67 14.45 13.13
CA ALA A 297 -4.67 15.46 12.80
C ALA A 297 -5.16 15.29 11.35
N ALA A 298 -6.48 15.38 11.15
CA ALA A 298 -7.07 15.42 9.82
C ALA A 298 -6.73 16.76 9.12
N ARG A 299 -6.39 16.70 7.83
CA ARG A 299 -6.26 17.91 6.99
C ARG A 299 -7.61 18.47 6.55
N VAL A 300 -7.57 19.62 5.89
CA VAL A 300 -8.72 20.34 5.28
C VAL A 300 -9.60 19.44 4.40
N ARG A 301 -9.01 18.43 3.73
CA ARG A 301 -9.76 17.46 2.91
C ARG A 301 -10.62 16.48 3.73
N GLY A 302 -10.40 16.36 5.04
CA GLY A 302 -11.01 15.34 5.89
C GLY A 302 -10.62 13.91 5.52
N GLY A 303 -11.21 12.93 6.23
CA GLY A 303 -10.99 11.50 5.98
C GLY A 303 -9.55 11.04 6.30
N ASN A 304 -9.01 10.11 5.49
CA ASN A 304 -7.70 9.48 5.70
C ASN A 304 -6.50 10.34 5.20
N SER A 305 -6.74 11.62 4.87
CA SER A 305 -5.70 12.59 4.49
C SER A 305 -4.90 12.96 5.74
N LYS A 306 -3.70 12.37 5.85
CA LYS A 306 -2.80 12.58 6.99
C LYS A 306 -2.25 14.00 6.99
N SER A 307 -2.14 14.60 8.17
CA SER A 307 -1.35 15.82 8.36
C SER A 307 0.04 15.62 7.76
N GLY A 308 0.53 16.63 7.04
CA GLY A 308 1.95 16.67 6.65
C GLY A 308 2.79 17.45 7.66
N ILE A 309 2.18 17.84 8.77
CA ILE A 309 2.83 18.35 9.97
C ILE A 309 2.80 17.22 11.01
N ASP A 310 3.97 16.72 11.36
CA ASP A 310 4.12 15.68 12.39
C ASP A 310 4.24 16.32 13.78
N PHE A 311 4.86 17.50 13.89
CA PHE A 311 5.01 18.23 15.15
C PHE A 311 4.79 19.73 14.99
N ILE A 312 4.13 20.31 15.98
CA ILE A 312 4.13 21.76 16.22
C ILE A 312 5.25 22.05 17.21
N LEU A 313 6.08 23.02 16.87
CA LEU A 313 7.18 23.50 17.67
C LEU A 313 6.81 24.81 18.38
N GLU A 314 7.66 25.24 19.30
CA GLU A 314 7.60 26.59 19.89
C GLU A 314 7.49 27.68 18.82
N ALA A 315 6.92 28.83 19.22
CA ALA A 315 6.59 29.94 18.32
C ALA A 315 5.63 29.57 17.17
N GLY A 316 4.91 28.44 17.27
CA GLY A 316 3.94 27.99 16.28
C GLY A 316 4.56 27.46 14.98
N LYS A 317 5.86 27.13 15.00
CA LYS A 317 6.56 26.55 13.84
C LYS A 317 6.14 25.10 13.60
N SER A 318 6.30 24.65 12.37
CA SER A 318 5.88 23.31 11.94
C SER A 318 7.08 22.44 11.55
N LEU A 319 7.02 21.16 11.91
CA LEU A 319 8.03 20.15 11.58
C LEU A 319 7.37 18.92 10.97
N SER A 320 7.94 18.47 9.86
CA SER A 320 7.68 17.15 9.28
C SER A 320 8.87 16.23 9.51
N LEU A 321 8.60 14.95 9.72
CA LEU A 321 9.60 13.90 9.89
C LEU A 321 9.56 12.96 8.68
N LYS A 322 10.71 12.72 8.06
CA LYS A 322 10.87 11.71 7.00
C LYS A 322 11.95 10.73 7.40
N THR A 323 11.63 9.45 7.35
CA THR A 323 12.57 8.39 7.71
C THR A 323 12.86 7.43 6.58
N ASN A 324 14.11 6.99 6.50
CA ASN A 324 14.58 6.06 5.48
C ASN A 324 15.47 4.97 6.09
N LYS A 325 15.38 3.74 5.58
CA LYS A 325 16.29 2.63 5.90
C LYS A 325 17.73 2.78 5.38
N ASN A 326 17.90 3.60 4.36
CA ASN A 326 19.19 3.88 3.76
C ASN A 326 19.07 5.16 2.92
N LYS A 327 20.22 5.72 2.55
CA LYS A 327 20.30 6.99 1.81
C LYS A 327 19.62 6.94 0.43
N ASN A 328 19.49 5.75 -0.15
CA ASN A 328 18.93 5.51 -1.49
C ASN A 328 17.41 5.32 -1.47
N ALA A 329 16.80 5.17 -0.29
CA ALA A 329 15.37 4.99 -0.17
C ALA A 329 14.60 6.26 -0.56
N LYS A 330 13.37 6.07 -1.01
CA LYS A 330 12.56 7.14 -1.61
C LYS A 330 11.60 7.76 -0.59
N VAL A 331 11.35 9.06 -0.68
CA VAL A 331 10.35 9.76 0.14
C VAL A 331 9.20 10.26 -0.73
N CYS A 332 8.01 10.27 -0.14
CA CYS A 332 6.78 10.64 -0.81
C CYS A 332 6.32 12.02 -0.30
N PRO A 333 5.96 12.96 -1.18
CA PRO A 333 5.13 14.10 -0.78
C PRO A 333 3.82 13.57 -0.15
N PRO A 334 3.38 14.07 1.03
CA PRO A 334 2.26 13.49 1.77
C PRO A 334 0.94 13.41 0.98
N GLU A 335 0.56 14.50 0.30
CA GLU A 335 -0.74 14.61 -0.37
C GLU A 335 -0.71 14.23 -1.85
N VAL A 336 0.39 14.56 -2.53
CA VAL A 336 0.49 14.51 -3.99
C VAL A 336 1.45 13.43 -4.49
N GLY A 337 2.10 12.70 -3.59
CA GLY A 337 3.01 11.63 -3.98
C GLY A 337 2.35 10.27 -4.21
N GLN A 338 1.13 10.04 -3.71
CA GLN A 338 0.34 8.83 -4.01
C GLN A 338 -1.16 9.10 -4.30
N PRO A 339 -1.53 10.19 -5.00
CA PRO A 339 -2.92 10.58 -5.21
C PRO A 339 -3.71 9.56 -6.02
N SER A 340 -5.02 9.49 -5.76
CA SER A 340 -5.98 8.99 -6.75
C SER A 340 -6.15 10.01 -7.88
N PRO A 341 -6.69 9.64 -9.06
CA PRO A 341 -6.95 10.59 -10.13
C PRO A 341 -7.77 11.81 -9.67
N LYS A 342 -8.82 11.58 -8.86
CA LYS A 342 -9.62 12.66 -8.25
C LYS A 342 -8.79 13.58 -7.32
N THR A 343 -7.85 13.00 -6.57
CA THR A 343 -6.95 13.79 -5.71
C THR A 343 -5.96 14.58 -6.56
N PHE A 344 -5.47 14.00 -7.65
CA PHE A 344 -4.60 14.68 -8.60
C PHE A 344 -5.32 15.86 -9.26
N ASP A 345 -6.57 15.68 -9.71
CA ASP A 345 -7.43 16.75 -10.24
C ASP A 345 -7.56 17.90 -9.24
N TYR A 346 -7.82 17.59 -7.97
CA TYR A 346 -7.97 18.58 -6.92
C TYR A 346 -6.74 19.52 -6.80
N TYR A 347 -5.53 18.98 -6.94
CA TYR A 347 -4.30 19.79 -6.83
C TYR A 347 -3.84 20.41 -8.14
N PHE A 348 -4.10 19.76 -9.28
CA PHE A 348 -3.40 20.09 -10.54
C PHE A 348 -4.30 20.41 -11.74
N SER A 349 -5.64 20.25 -11.65
CA SER A 349 -6.53 20.54 -12.79
C SER A 349 -6.44 22.00 -13.27
N ALA A 350 -6.26 22.95 -12.34
CA ALA A 350 -6.12 24.38 -12.66
C ALA A 350 -4.78 24.74 -13.32
N LYS A 351 -3.84 23.79 -13.47
CA LYS A 351 -2.52 24.04 -14.09
C LYS A 351 -2.57 24.08 -15.62
N GLY A 352 -3.65 23.59 -16.24
CA GLY A 352 -3.78 23.55 -17.70
C GLY A 352 -2.90 22.51 -18.39
N TRP A 353 -2.37 21.53 -17.64
CA TRP A 353 -1.50 20.46 -18.18
C TRP A 353 -2.27 19.38 -18.96
N TYR A 354 -3.59 19.30 -18.77
CA TYR A 354 -4.47 18.31 -19.38
C TYR A 354 -5.91 18.83 -19.36
N GLU A 355 -6.78 18.22 -20.17
CA GLU A 355 -8.21 18.53 -20.21
C GLU A 355 -9.05 17.36 -19.64
N GLY A 356 -10.22 17.70 -19.09
CA GLY A 356 -11.14 16.74 -18.50
C GLY A 356 -10.63 16.12 -17.19
N ASN A 357 -11.18 14.96 -16.82
CA ASN A 357 -10.82 14.28 -15.58
C ASN A 357 -9.50 13.49 -15.74
N MET A 358 -8.66 13.49 -14.71
CA MET A 358 -7.41 12.72 -14.69
C MET A 358 -7.64 11.22 -14.85
N ASP A 359 -6.73 10.55 -15.55
CA ASP A 359 -6.62 9.10 -15.63
C ASP A 359 -5.15 8.68 -15.86
N GLY A 360 -4.91 7.37 -15.96
CA GLY A 360 -3.55 6.84 -16.15
C GLY A 360 -2.90 7.22 -17.48
N ILE A 361 -3.68 7.46 -18.55
CA ILE A 361 -3.15 7.85 -19.86
C ILE A 361 -2.69 9.30 -19.80
N LYS A 362 -3.53 10.21 -19.32
CA LYS A 362 -3.18 11.64 -19.15
C LYS A 362 -2.00 11.83 -18.22
N PHE A 363 -1.94 11.05 -17.14
CA PHE A 363 -0.78 11.08 -16.24
C PHE A 363 0.53 10.70 -16.94
N ARG A 364 0.51 9.72 -17.86
CA ARG A 364 1.70 9.37 -18.66
C ARG A 364 2.10 10.52 -19.58
N GLU A 365 1.13 11.16 -20.23
CA GLU A 365 1.37 12.29 -21.14
C GLU A 365 2.05 13.45 -20.40
N ILE A 366 1.51 13.83 -19.23
CA ILE A 366 2.10 14.84 -18.33
C ILE A 366 3.53 14.48 -17.93
N VAL A 367 3.78 13.22 -17.55
CA VAL A 367 5.11 12.78 -17.12
C VAL A 367 6.10 12.72 -18.28
N LEU A 368 5.66 12.47 -19.51
CA LEU A 368 6.53 12.36 -20.69
C LEU A 368 6.86 13.72 -21.32
N ASP A 369 6.01 14.73 -21.13
CA ASP A 369 6.33 16.12 -21.48
C ASP A 369 7.34 16.70 -20.48
N ARG A 370 8.55 17.00 -20.94
CA ARG A 370 9.65 17.46 -20.05
C ARG A 370 9.40 18.84 -19.43
N VAL A 371 8.64 19.71 -20.09
CA VAL A 371 8.34 21.05 -19.57
C VAL A 371 7.31 20.91 -18.45
N ILE A 372 6.23 20.19 -18.71
CA ILE A 372 5.21 19.91 -17.69
C ILE A 372 5.79 19.09 -16.55
N LEU A 373 6.64 18.11 -16.82
CA LEU A 373 7.32 17.31 -15.80
C LEU A 373 8.17 18.17 -14.86
N ALA A 374 8.91 19.14 -15.39
CA ALA A 374 9.72 20.05 -14.57
C ALA A 374 8.85 20.86 -13.60
N ASP A 375 7.70 21.37 -14.07
CA ASP A 375 6.72 22.06 -13.24
C ASP A 375 6.10 21.13 -12.19
N LEU A 376 5.69 19.93 -12.60
CA LEU A 376 5.12 18.91 -11.72
C LEU A 376 6.07 18.52 -10.59
N LEU A 377 7.34 18.27 -10.91
CA LEU A 377 8.38 17.96 -9.92
C LEU A 377 8.60 19.12 -8.94
N SER A 378 8.54 20.36 -9.43
CA SER A 378 8.67 21.56 -8.59
C SER A 378 7.48 21.71 -7.63
N GLU A 379 6.25 21.41 -8.08
CA GLU A 379 5.07 21.37 -7.20
C GLU A 379 5.16 20.23 -6.18
N TYR A 380 5.57 19.04 -6.59
CA TYR A 380 5.80 17.92 -5.67
C TYR A 380 6.83 18.24 -4.60
N LEU A 381 7.86 19.02 -4.93
CA LEU A 381 8.87 19.46 -4.00
C LEU A 381 8.30 20.45 -2.96
N LYS A 382 7.45 21.39 -3.38
CA LYS A 382 6.72 22.30 -2.46
C LYS A 382 5.85 21.53 -1.47
N HIS A 383 5.16 20.49 -1.96
CA HIS A 383 4.33 19.63 -1.12
C HIS A 383 5.15 18.69 -0.22
N LEU A 384 6.36 18.30 -0.63
CA LEU A 384 7.26 17.51 0.22
C LEU A 384 7.75 18.32 1.43
N ASN A 385 8.02 19.61 1.24
CA ASN A 385 8.61 20.50 2.25
C ASN A 385 7.68 21.66 2.62
N GLU A 386 6.44 21.33 2.97
CA GLU A 386 5.41 22.32 3.30
C GLU A 386 5.57 22.91 4.71
N CYS A 387 6.23 22.20 5.63
CA CYS A 387 6.55 22.65 6.98
C CYS A 387 7.68 23.68 7.00
N ASP A 388 7.80 24.44 8.10
CA ASP A 388 8.96 25.32 8.34
C ASP A 388 10.27 24.52 8.35
N TYR A 389 10.20 23.29 8.86
CA TYR A 389 11.29 22.34 8.93
C TYR A 389 10.89 20.94 8.44
N LEU A 390 11.83 20.26 7.80
CA LEU A 390 11.77 18.83 7.50
C LEU A 390 12.99 18.17 8.14
N LEU A 391 12.76 17.33 9.15
CA LEU A 391 13.79 16.48 9.72
C LEU A 391 13.85 15.18 8.92
N TRP A 392 14.95 14.97 8.22
CA TRP A 392 15.19 13.73 7.49
C TRP A 392 16.14 12.85 8.29
N SER A 393 15.71 11.64 8.62
CA SER A 393 16.52 10.67 9.37
C SER A 393 16.72 9.36 8.61
N VAL A 394 17.96 8.92 8.51
CA VAL A 394 18.36 7.66 7.89
C VAL A 394 18.80 6.69 8.98
N TYR A 395 18.05 5.61 9.14
CA TYR A 395 18.37 4.49 10.01
C TYR A 395 19.19 3.46 9.24
N ASN A 396 20.50 3.39 9.46
CA ASN A 396 21.33 2.35 8.84
C ASN A 396 21.29 1.07 9.70
N GLU A 397 21.10 -0.09 9.06
CA GLU A 397 21.17 -1.38 9.75
C GLU A 397 22.54 -1.50 10.46
N GLY A 398 22.52 -1.69 11.79
CA GLY A 398 23.72 -1.64 12.64
C GLY A 398 23.79 -0.49 13.65
N SER A 399 22.68 0.22 13.91
CA SER A 399 22.45 1.21 14.99
C SER A 399 22.87 2.67 14.76
N ASN A 400 23.44 3.00 13.60
CA ASN A 400 23.82 4.38 13.28
C ASN A 400 22.67 5.14 12.59
N ILE A 401 22.15 6.16 13.28
CA ILE A 401 21.16 7.09 12.74
C ILE A 401 21.88 8.36 12.31
N ASN A 402 21.63 8.79 11.07
CA ASN A 402 22.08 10.08 10.55
C ASN A 402 20.86 10.94 10.30
N SER A 403 20.84 12.18 10.80
CA SER A 403 19.73 13.09 10.56
C SER A 403 20.21 14.44 10.02
N GLN A 404 19.38 15.04 9.20
CA GLN A 404 19.57 16.37 8.63
C GLN A 404 18.27 17.16 8.76
N LEU A 405 18.39 18.36 9.30
CA LEU A 405 17.30 19.33 9.32
C LEU A 405 17.36 20.17 8.05
N VAL A 406 16.24 20.27 7.34
CA VAL A 406 16.08 21.06 6.12
C VAL A 406 15.05 22.15 6.39
N GLU A 407 15.41 23.40 6.14
CA GLU A 407 14.47 24.53 6.24
C GLU A 407 13.57 24.61 5.01
N LYS A 408 12.35 25.13 5.18
CA LYS A 408 11.39 25.36 4.08
C LYS A 408 12.02 26.03 2.85
N LYS A 409 12.83 27.06 3.10
CA LYS A 409 13.48 27.87 2.06
C LYS A 409 14.44 27.08 1.16
N PHE A 410 14.98 25.96 1.64
CA PHE A 410 15.95 25.15 0.90
C PHE A 410 15.40 24.64 -0.44
N PHE A 411 14.09 24.36 -0.49
CA PHE A 411 13.43 23.84 -1.69
C PHE A 411 12.47 24.83 -2.36
N LYS A 412 12.17 25.96 -1.70
CA LYS A 412 11.04 26.84 -2.05
C LYS A 412 11.09 27.41 -3.47
N ASP A 413 12.30 27.59 -4.00
CA ASP A 413 12.55 28.25 -5.30
C ASP A 413 13.34 27.37 -6.27
N TRP A 414 13.48 26.07 -5.97
CA TRP A 414 14.18 25.16 -6.88
C TRP A 414 13.32 24.81 -8.09
N TYR A 415 13.92 24.91 -9.27
CA TYR A 415 13.31 24.54 -10.53
C TYR A 415 14.20 23.56 -11.29
N PHE A 416 13.60 22.48 -11.80
CA PHE A 416 14.32 21.49 -12.59
C PHE A 416 14.42 21.93 -14.05
N SER A 417 15.62 22.00 -14.61
CA SER A 417 15.79 22.26 -16.04
C SER A 417 15.21 21.11 -16.88
N PRO A 418 14.27 21.36 -17.82
CA PRO A 418 13.72 20.32 -18.69
C PRO A 418 14.78 19.58 -19.52
N LYS A 419 15.89 20.25 -19.83
CA LYS A 419 16.98 19.68 -20.65
C LYS A 419 17.77 18.60 -19.91
N GLU A 420 17.83 18.69 -18.59
CA GLU A 420 18.56 17.76 -17.72
C GLU A 420 17.70 16.55 -17.33
N LEU A 421 16.39 16.56 -17.64
CA LEU A 421 15.48 15.46 -17.31
C LEU A 421 15.61 14.31 -18.32
N GLU A 422 15.88 13.12 -17.79
CA GLU A 422 15.98 11.88 -18.56
C GLU A 422 15.09 10.78 -17.97
N TYR A 423 14.69 9.83 -18.82
CA TYR A 423 13.82 8.71 -18.45
C TYR A 423 14.60 7.40 -18.50
N SER A 424 14.40 6.51 -17.53
CA SER A 424 15.04 5.19 -17.53
C SER A 424 14.46 4.22 -18.57
N ASN A 425 13.23 4.46 -19.04
CA ASN A 425 12.51 3.62 -19.99
C ASN A 425 11.40 4.44 -20.68
N ASN A 426 10.70 3.83 -21.65
CA ASN A 426 9.47 4.40 -22.22
C ASN A 426 8.29 4.17 -21.26
N PHE A 427 7.77 5.25 -20.68
CA PHE A 427 6.66 5.20 -19.74
C PHE A 427 5.29 4.99 -20.42
N GLN A 428 5.17 4.96 -21.75
CA GLN A 428 3.89 4.64 -22.39
C GLN A 428 3.46 3.20 -22.10
N ASP A 429 4.40 2.25 -22.13
CA ASP A 429 4.13 0.81 -22.07
C ASP A 429 4.47 0.17 -20.71
N LYS A 430 4.98 0.96 -19.76
CA LYS A 430 5.48 0.47 -18.46
C LYS A 430 4.75 1.11 -17.30
N ASN A 431 4.52 0.37 -16.22
CA ASN A 431 3.85 0.93 -15.03
C ASN A 431 4.77 1.74 -14.12
N SER A 432 6.06 1.85 -14.45
CA SER A 432 7.04 2.60 -13.66
C SER A 432 8.09 3.24 -14.57
N VAL A 433 8.49 4.47 -14.25
CA VAL A 433 9.63 5.15 -14.88
C VAL A 433 10.46 5.87 -13.82
N THR A 434 11.77 5.70 -13.87
CA THR A 434 12.70 6.49 -13.05
C THR A 434 13.09 7.74 -13.84
N ILE A 435 12.94 8.89 -13.20
CA ILE A 435 13.42 10.17 -13.70
C ILE A 435 14.83 10.40 -13.19
N ARG A 436 15.73 10.80 -14.09
CA ARG A 436 17.09 11.23 -13.77
C ARG A 436 17.21 12.72 -14.05
N TYR A 437 18.09 13.37 -13.29
CA TYR A 437 18.55 14.74 -13.52
C TYR A 437 20.04 14.68 -13.82
N GLY A 438 20.40 14.86 -15.08
CA GLY A 438 21.69 14.45 -15.62
C GLY A 438 21.93 12.96 -15.33
N LYS A 439 23.07 12.62 -14.71
CA LYS A 439 23.44 11.23 -14.40
C LYS A 439 22.84 10.69 -13.08
N ILE A 440 22.11 11.51 -12.32
CA ILE A 440 21.64 11.18 -10.97
C ILE A 440 20.16 10.79 -11.01
N SER A 441 19.78 9.68 -10.36
CA SER A 441 18.37 9.29 -10.26
C SER A 441 17.62 10.19 -9.28
N LEU A 442 16.63 10.95 -9.76
CA LEU A 442 15.89 11.95 -9.00
C LEU A 442 14.67 11.34 -8.28
N GLY A 443 13.90 10.51 -8.98
CA GLY A 443 12.68 9.94 -8.43
C GLY A 443 12.04 8.92 -9.37
N GLU A 444 10.92 8.35 -8.95
CA GLU A 444 10.21 7.32 -9.72
C GLU A 444 8.71 7.60 -9.75
N PHE A 445 8.15 7.61 -10.95
CA PHE A 445 6.71 7.60 -11.20
C PHE A 445 6.19 6.18 -11.37
N GLN A 446 5.02 5.88 -10.83
CA GLN A 446 4.35 4.59 -10.98
C GLN A 446 2.84 4.75 -11.15
N ILE A 447 2.23 3.93 -12.01
CA ILE A 447 0.77 3.81 -12.12
C ILE A 447 0.35 2.46 -11.55
N HIS A 448 -0.48 2.48 -10.51
CA HIS A 448 -1.10 1.30 -9.94
C HIS A 448 -2.59 1.27 -10.31
N SER A 449 -2.90 0.75 -11.50
CA SER A 449 -4.28 0.69 -12.02
C SER A 449 -5.26 0.02 -11.06
N ALA A 450 -4.84 -1.06 -10.40
CA ALA A 450 -5.69 -1.79 -9.45
C ALA A 450 -5.87 -1.08 -8.10
N ARG A 451 -4.99 -0.13 -7.75
CA ARG A 451 -5.09 0.70 -6.53
C ARG A 451 -5.64 2.09 -6.82
N ASN A 452 -6.00 2.36 -8.07
CA ASN A 452 -6.38 3.68 -8.56
C ASN A 452 -5.43 4.80 -8.06
N SER A 453 -4.12 4.58 -8.15
CA SER A 453 -3.09 5.46 -7.57
C SER A 453 -2.03 5.84 -8.60
N LEU A 454 -1.74 7.14 -8.65
CA LEU A 454 -0.70 7.78 -9.45
C LEU A 454 0.42 8.16 -8.49
N LYS A 455 1.52 7.41 -8.49
CA LYS A 455 2.54 7.47 -7.45
C LYS A 455 3.80 8.14 -7.94
N PHE A 456 4.41 8.96 -7.10
CA PHE A 456 5.73 9.51 -7.26
C PHE A 456 6.50 9.57 -5.94
N ARG A 457 7.79 9.24 -5.98
CA ARG A 457 8.67 9.35 -4.81
C ARG A 457 10.06 9.84 -5.23
N PHE A 458 10.61 10.79 -4.48
CA PHE A 458 11.97 11.29 -4.67
C PHE A 458 13.00 10.35 -4.04
N HIS A 459 14.15 10.17 -4.68
CA HIS A 459 15.37 9.70 -4.01
C HIS A 459 15.93 10.86 -3.18
N PHE A 460 15.59 10.95 -1.89
CA PHE A 460 15.82 12.18 -1.14
C PHE A 460 17.30 12.54 -0.99
N GLY A 461 18.19 11.57 -0.77
CA GLY A 461 19.63 11.84 -0.72
C GLY A 461 20.14 12.45 -2.03
N ASN A 462 19.71 11.91 -3.17
CA ASN A 462 20.05 12.45 -4.48
C ASN A 462 19.44 13.82 -4.73
N LEU A 463 18.18 14.04 -4.32
CA LEU A 463 17.52 15.33 -4.40
C LEU A 463 18.30 16.40 -3.63
N VAL A 464 18.73 16.10 -2.40
CA VAL A 464 19.56 17.01 -1.61
C VAL A 464 20.88 17.28 -2.31
N SER A 465 21.56 16.26 -2.85
CA SER A 465 22.84 16.44 -3.57
C SER A 465 22.71 17.16 -4.92
N ILE A 466 21.55 17.10 -5.58
CA ILE A 466 21.28 17.86 -6.82
C ILE A 466 21.13 19.34 -6.50
N ILE A 467 20.47 19.65 -5.39
CA ILE A 467 20.14 21.02 -4.99
C ILE A 467 21.31 21.69 -4.28
N ASP A 468 22.09 20.92 -3.54
CA ASP A 468 23.26 21.38 -2.81
C ASP A 468 24.41 20.34 -2.92
N PRO A 469 25.21 20.39 -3.99
CA PRO A 469 26.26 19.40 -4.26
C PRO A 469 27.39 19.36 -3.22
N GLU A 470 27.57 20.42 -2.42
CA GLU A 470 28.59 20.50 -1.36
C GLU A 470 28.15 19.78 -0.08
N ARG A 471 26.85 19.47 0.04
CA ARG A 471 26.23 18.84 1.20
C ARG A 471 26.14 17.33 1.01
N LYS A 472 27.29 16.63 1.02
CA LYS A 472 27.39 15.17 0.91
C LYS A 472 27.35 14.43 2.25
#